data_AF-A0A3B9NTL6-F1
#
_entry.id   AF-A0A3B9NTL6-F1
#
_cell.length_a   1.000
_cell.length_b   1.000
_cell.length_c   1.000
_cell.angle_alpha   90.00
_cell.angle_beta   90.00
_cell.angle_gamma   90.00
#
_symmetry.space_group_name_H-M   'P 1'
#
loop_
_entity.id
_entity.type
_entity.pdbx_description
1 polymer ?
#
loop_
_entity_poly.entity_id
_entity_poly.type
_entity_poly.pdbx_seq_one_letter_code
_entity_poly.pdbx_strand_id
1 'polypeptide(L)'
;MPKAIRTLWVLVFIATLSQLARGEAVDNEQALEAELIDLKKNLQQVESDQSSIRADQQVQNRAIRALDEKIARIVKRLRQAEKAALAAQTQTEMLQQHKASLEIQRDQKKALIKEHVLAASRLGKNGMLRVLLNQEDPNQVSRMAQYYRYLASARLEQVAEFEAVLTALNDNEALLAQELQTLQAASSTIILESDALKVGRAELANSEAALRAAFATAEDQRKALKLNESNLIALLEQIRRNTLELPNTVDFESMVSRRGQLDLPISGDIRHRFGERKLNGRVRWDG
;
A
#
# COMPACT_ATOMS: atom_id res chain seq x y z
N MET A 1 4.71 25.47 29.77
CA MET A 1 3.68 25.87 30.76
C MET A 1 2.30 25.68 30.15
N PRO A 2 1.28 25.20 30.88
CA PRO A 2 1.30 24.00 31.73
C PRO A 2 0.12 23.05 31.38
N LYS A 3 0.40 21.76 31.14
CA LYS A 3 -0.59 20.67 31.18
C LYS A 3 -0.07 19.50 32.02
N ALA A 4 0.45 19.83 33.21
CA ALA A 4 1.04 18.89 34.16
C ALA A 4 0.40 18.98 35.57
N ILE A 5 -0.89 19.36 35.66
CA ILE A 5 -1.57 19.59 36.97
C ILE A 5 -2.92 18.84 37.05
N ARG A 6 -3.06 17.67 36.41
CA ARG A 6 -4.29 16.84 36.56
C ARG A 6 -4.07 15.44 37.13
N THR A 7 -2.84 15.05 37.43
CA THR A 7 -2.51 13.73 38.00
C THR A 7 -2.29 13.73 39.52
N LEU A 8 -2.49 14.86 40.20
CA LEU A 8 -2.13 15.00 41.63
C LEU A 8 -3.33 15.13 42.59
N TRP A 9 -4.57 15.06 42.10
CA TRP A 9 -5.78 15.23 42.95
C TRP A 9 -6.51 13.92 43.32
N VAL A 10 -6.06 12.76 42.83
CA VAL A 10 -6.74 11.47 43.13
C VAL A 10 -6.06 10.69 44.28
N LEU A 11 -4.85 11.08 44.69
CA LEU A 11 -4.09 10.37 45.73
C LEU A 11 -4.31 10.89 47.17
N VAL A 12 -5.14 11.92 47.39
CA VAL A 12 -5.35 12.51 48.73
C VAL A 12 -6.69 12.11 49.36
N PHE A 13 -7.60 11.46 48.64
CA PHE A 13 -8.91 11.10 49.20
C PHE A 13 -8.97 9.73 49.92
N ILE A 14 -7.84 9.02 50.04
CA ILE A 14 -7.78 7.65 50.60
C ILE A 14 -7.38 7.60 52.09
N ALA A 15 -7.11 8.73 52.76
CA ALA A 15 -6.50 8.73 54.10
C ALA A 15 -7.38 9.20 55.28
N THR A 16 -8.66 9.56 55.10
CA THR A 16 -9.48 10.11 56.21
C THR A 16 -10.90 9.57 56.30
N LEU A 17 -11.10 8.25 56.18
CA LEU A 17 -12.41 7.64 56.49
C LEU A 17 -12.26 6.28 57.19
N SER A 18 -11.43 6.22 58.22
CA SER A 18 -11.17 4.99 59.00
C SER A 18 -11.90 4.96 60.36
N GLN A 19 -12.89 5.84 60.59
CA GLN A 19 -13.55 5.99 61.89
C GLN A 19 -15.03 6.37 61.73
N LEU A 20 -15.83 5.54 61.06
CA LEU A 20 -17.29 5.46 61.29
C LEU A 20 -17.87 4.11 60.79
N ALA A 21 -17.21 3.01 61.14
CA ALA A 21 -17.66 1.66 60.79
C ALA A 21 -18.79 1.19 61.72
N ARG A 22 -20.05 1.46 61.35
CA ARG A 22 -21.27 0.66 61.62
C ARG A 22 -22.51 1.42 61.08
N GLY A 23 -22.65 1.43 59.76
CA GLY A 23 -23.80 2.02 59.05
C GLY A 23 -23.63 2.09 57.53
N GLU A 24 -22.40 2.21 57.02
CA GLU A 24 -22.10 2.50 55.60
C GLU A 24 -21.93 1.27 54.69
N ALA A 25 -22.09 0.04 55.18
CA ALA A 25 -21.88 -1.15 54.34
C ALA A 25 -22.98 -1.32 53.27
N VAL A 26 -24.21 -0.92 53.57
CA VAL A 26 -25.37 -1.07 52.67
C VAL A 26 -25.41 0.02 51.59
N ASP A 27 -25.04 1.25 51.93
CA ASP A 27 -24.95 2.38 50.96
C ASP A 27 -23.82 2.15 49.93
N ASN A 28 -22.69 1.57 50.36
CA ASN A 28 -21.57 1.25 49.47
C ASN A 28 -21.89 0.10 48.50
N GLU A 29 -22.65 -0.92 48.92
CA GLU A 29 -23.08 -2.00 48.03
C GLU A 29 -24.08 -1.51 46.97
N GLN A 30 -25.06 -0.70 47.36
CA GLN A 30 -26.03 -0.10 46.43
C GLN A 30 -25.36 0.86 45.42
N ALA A 31 -24.36 1.63 45.85
CA ALA A 31 -23.59 2.49 44.96
C ALA A 31 -22.76 1.68 43.94
N LEU A 32 -22.11 0.59 44.37
CA LEU A 32 -21.38 -0.31 43.45
C LEU A 32 -22.32 -1.03 42.47
N GLU A 33 -23.50 -1.44 42.91
CA GLU A 33 -24.51 -2.04 42.02
C GLU A 33 -25.00 -1.05 40.96
N ALA A 34 -25.22 0.21 41.35
CA ALA A 34 -25.56 1.27 40.40
C ALA A 34 -24.42 1.54 39.39
N GLU A 35 -23.17 1.53 39.84
CA GLU A 35 -21.99 1.68 38.98
C GLU A 35 -21.85 0.49 38.00
N LEU A 36 -22.16 -0.72 38.45
CA LEU A 36 -22.17 -1.93 37.61
C LEU A 36 -23.30 -1.87 36.57
N ILE A 37 -24.49 -1.38 36.93
CA ILE A 37 -25.59 -1.18 35.97
C ILE A 37 -25.20 -0.14 34.92
N ASP A 38 -24.61 0.99 35.31
CA ASP A 38 -24.15 2.01 34.37
C ASP A 38 -23.03 1.47 33.47
N LEU A 39 -22.09 0.70 34.02
CA LEU A 39 -21.05 0.05 33.24
C LEU A 39 -21.62 -0.98 32.24
N LYS A 40 -22.62 -1.77 32.62
CA LYS A 40 -23.31 -2.69 31.71
C LYS A 40 -24.03 -1.96 30.57
N LYS A 41 -24.66 -0.82 30.87
CA LYS A 41 -25.27 0.05 29.87
C LYS A 41 -24.21 0.63 28.93
N ASN A 42 -23.08 1.08 29.47
CA ASN A 42 -21.94 1.56 28.68
C ASN A 42 -21.34 0.43 27.82
N LEU A 43 -21.33 -0.81 28.31
CA LEU A 43 -20.87 -1.98 27.57
C LEU A 43 -21.83 -2.34 26.43
N GLN A 44 -23.15 -2.31 26.67
CA GLN A 44 -24.16 -2.45 25.60
C GLN A 44 -24.03 -1.36 24.54
N GLN A 45 -23.79 -0.12 24.96
CA GLN A 45 -23.55 0.99 24.02
C GLN A 45 -22.29 0.72 23.19
N VAL A 46 -21.18 0.30 23.81
CA VAL A 46 -19.95 -0.05 23.10
C VAL A 46 -20.12 -1.27 22.19
N GLU A 47 -20.97 -2.24 22.54
CA GLU A 47 -21.33 -3.36 21.66
C GLU A 47 -22.14 -2.91 20.43
N SER A 48 -23.09 -1.99 20.64
CA SER A 48 -23.84 -1.34 19.56
C SER A 48 -22.91 -0.52 18.65
N ASP A 49 -22.03 0.30 19.24
CA ASP A 49 -21.04 1.08 18.50
C ASP A 49 -20.07 0.16 17.73
N GLN A 50 -19.67 -0.97 18.31
CA GLN A 50 -18.86 -1.99 17.63
C GLN A 50 -19.58 -2.61 16.43
N SER A 51 -20.91 -2.77 16.49
CA SER A 51 -21.69 -3.22 15.34
C SER A 51 -21.73 -2.17 14.22
N SER A 52 -21.87 -0.88 14.57
CA SER A 52 -21.79 0.23 13.61
C SER A 52 -20.41 0.31 12.96
N ILE A 53 -19.34 0.21 13.76
CA ILE A 53 -17.96 0.24 13.28
C ILE A 53 -17.67 -0.92 12.32
N ARG A 54 -18.26 -2.11 12.54
CA ARG A 54 -18.16 -3.24 11.58
C ARG A 54 -18.89 -2.95 10.27
N ALA A 55 -20.05 -2.29 10.31
CA ALA A 55 -20.75 -1.87 9.10
C ALA A 55 -19.93 -0.82 8.33
N ASP A 56 -19.42 0.19 9.02
CA ASP A 56 -18.54 1.21 8.47
C ASP A 56 -17.26 0.60 7.89
N GLN A 57 -16.69 -0.42 8.55
CA GLN A 57 -15.56 -1.19 8.04
C GLN A 57 -15.89 -1.88 6.72
N GLN A 58 -17.08 -2.46 6.59
CA GLN A 58 -17.48 -3.10 5.34
C GLN A 58 -17.56 -2.06 4.20
N VAL A 59 -18.06 -0.86 4.49
CA VAL A 59 -18.09 0.27 3.54
C VAL A 59 -16.67 0.73 3.19
N GLN A 60 -15.82 0.95 4.19
CA GLN A 60 -14.43 1.39 4.00
C GLN A 60 -13.61 0.35 3.21
N ASN A 61 -13.78 -0.93 3.51
CA ASN A 61 -13.12 -2.02 2.77
C ASN A 61 -13.58 -2.08 1.31
N ARG A 62 -14.86 -1.81 1.03
CA ARG A 62 -15.36 -1.69 -0.36
C ARG A 62 -14.73 -0.49 -1.06
N ALA A 63 -14.58 0.65 -0.36
CA ALA A 63 -13.91 1.83 -0.90
C ALA A 63 -12.42 1.57 -1.20
N ILE A 64 -11.70 0.91 -0.29
CA ILE A 64 -10.31 0.47 -0.48
C ILE A 64 -10.19 -0.44 -1.71
N ARG A 65 -11.07 -1.44 -1.84
CA ARG A 65 -11.09 -2.32 -3.04
C ARG A 65 -11.32 -1.53 -4.33
N ALA A 66 -12.22 -0.56 -4.32
CA ALA A 66 -12.46 0.29 -5.49
C ALA A 66 -11.24 1.16 -5.85
N LEU A 67 -10.49 1.64 -4.85
CA LEU A 67 -9.22 2.34 -5.05
C LEU A 67 -8.14 1.39 -5.62
N ASP A 68 -8.03 0.17 -5.10
CA ASP A 68 -7.10 -0.84 -5.62
C ASP A 68 -7.40 -1.19 -7.08
N GLU A 69 -8.67 -1.36 -7.44
CA GLU A 69 -9.09 -1.58 -8.83
C GLU A 69 -8.75 -0.39 -9.73
N LYS A 70 -8.94 0.84 -9.23
CA LYS A 70 -8.55 2.07 -9.94
C LYS A 70 -7.04 2.11 -10.15
N ILE A 71 -6.23 1.81 -9.13
CA ILE A 71 -4.77 1.73 -9.22
C ILE A 71 -4.35 0.64 -10.21
N ALA A 72 -4.97 -0.54 -10.18
CA ALA A 72 -4.67 -1.61 -11.12
C ALA A 72 -4.94 -1.19 -12.58
N ARG A 73 -6.04 -0.47 -12.84
CA ARG A 73 -6.34 0.12 -14.15
C ARG A 73 -5.31 1.18 -14.57
N ILE A 74 -4.85 2.03 -13.65
CA ILE A 74 -3.78 3.01 -13.91
C ILE A 74 -2.48 2.30 -14.29
N VAL A 75 -2.05 1.31 -13.50
CA VAL A 75 -0.82 0.54 -13.77
C VAL A 75 -0.90 -0.19 -15.11
N LYS A 76 -2.07 -0.74 -15.46
CA LYS A 76 -2.28 -1.37 -16.77
C LYS A 76 -2.10 -0.36 -17.91
N ARG A 77 -2.70 0.82 -17.81
CA ARG A 77 -2.57 1.89 -18.81
C ARG A 77 -1.14 2.40 -18.92
N LEU A 78 -0.46 2.58 -17.78
CA LEU A 78 0.95 2.96 -17.73
C LEU A 78 1.84 1.97 -18.51
N ARG A 79 1.70 0.67 -18.23
CA ARG A 79 2.46 -0.39 -18.95
C ARG A 79 2.16 -0.41 -20.45
N GLN A 80 0.91 -0.16 -20.84
CA GLN A 80 0.53 -0.07 -22.25
C GLN A 80 1.18 1.14 -22.92
N ALA A 81 1.20 2.29 -22.24
CA ALA A 81 1.84 3.51 -22.73
C ALA A 81 3.37 3.37 -22.82
N GLU A 82 4.01 2.74 -21.84
CA GLU A 82 5.45 2.42 -21.88
C GLU A 82 5.80 1.51 -23.05
N LYS A 83 4.99 0.46 -23.29
CA LYS A 83 5.19 -0.43 -24.44
C LYS A 83 5.02 0.31 -25.77
N ALA A 84 4.01 1.18 -25.87
CA ALA A 84 3.77 2.00 -27.06
C ALA A 84 4.93 2.98 -27.30
N ALA A 85 5.42 3.64 -26.25
CA ALA A 85 6.56 4.55 -26.33
C ALA A 85 7.84 3.82 -26.80
N LEU A 86 8.13 2.64 -26.25
CA LEU A 86 9.30 1.85 -26.67
C LEU A 86 9.21 1.44 -28.14
N ALA A 87 8.04 0.94 -28.58
CA ALA A 87 7.82 0.57 -29.97
C ALA A 87 7.98 1.78 -30.91
N ALA A 88 7.40 2.92 -30.53
CA ALA A 88 7.48 4.15 -31.30
C ALA A 88 8.92 4.68 -31.39
N GLN A 89 9.69 4.59 -30.30
CA GLN A 89 11.09 4.97 -30.28
C GLN A 89 11.93 4.10 -31.23
N THR A 90 11.78 2.77 -31.15
CA THR A 90 12.50 1.85 -32.06
C THR A 90 12.14 2.12 -33.52
N GLN A 91 10.86 2.35 -33.82
CA GLN A 91 10.40 2.67 -35.17
C GLN A 91 10.95 4.02 -35.66
N THR A 92 10.97 5.04 -34.80
CA THR A 92 11.57 6.36 -35.08
C THR A 92 13.05 6.22 -35.43
N GLU A 93 13.81 5.45 -34.66
CA GLU A 93 15.25 5.22 -34.91
C GLU A 93 15.49 4.53 -36.26
N MET A 94 14.70 3.49 -36.59
CA MET A 94 14.78 2.82 -37.89
C MET A 94 14.42 3.77 -39.05
N LEU A 95 13.37 4.58 -38.89
CA LEU A 95 12.97 5.56 -39.89
C LEU A 95 14.05 6.63 -40.11
N GLN A 96 14.69 7.12 -39.04
CA GLN A 96 15.81 8.07 -39.13
C GLN A 96 17.02 7.48 -39.86
N GLN A 97 17.38 6.22 -39.58
CA GLN A 97 18.45 5.54 -40.30
C GLN A 97 18.11 5.37 -41.79
N HIS A 98 16.86 4.99 -42.10
CA HIS A 98 16.40 4.86 -43.48
C HIS A 98 16.40 6.21 -44.21
N LYS A 99 15.95 7.29 -43.55
CA LYS A 99 16.05 8.65 -44.06
C LYS A 99 17.48 9.00 -44.45
N ALA A 100 18.45 8.80 -43.56
CA ALA A 100 19.85 9.10 -43.84
C ALA A 100 20.38 8.33 -45.06
N SER A 101 19.99 7.05 -45.21
CA SER A 101 20.33 6.27 -46.41
C SER A 101 19.73 6.85 -47.69
N LEU A 102 18.44 7.23 -47.65
CA LEU A 102 17.75 7.86 -48.78
C LEU A 102 18.35 9.23 -49.14
N GLU A 103 18.76 10.03 -48.16
CA GLU A 103 19.43 11.31 -48.40
C GLU A 103 20.77 11.13 -49.12
N ILE A 104 21.56 10.12 -48.74
CA ILE A 104 22.81 9.78 -49.45
C ILE A 104 22.50 9.40 -50.90
N GLN A 105 21.50 8.55 -51.14
CA GLN A 105 21.10 8.14 -52.48
C GLN A 105 20.60 9.32 -53.32
N ARG A 106 19.79 10.20 -52.72
CA ARG A 106 19.31 11.44 -53.33
C ARG A 106 20.48 12.29 -53.78
N ASP A 107 21.46 12.51 -52.92
CA ASP A 107 22.58 13.41 -53.21
C ASP A 107 23.51 12.84 -54.29
N GLN A 108 23.75 11.52 -54.29
CA GLN A 108 24.47 10.82 -55.36
C GLN A 108 23.76 10.96 -56.72
N LYS A 109 22.47 10.64 -56.78
CA LYS A 109 21.68 10.74 -58.02
C LYS A 109 21.56 12.19 -58.50
N LYS A 110 21.37 13.14 -57.59
CA LYS A 110 21.33 14.58 -57.89
C LYS A 110 22.63 15.07 -58.53
N ALA A 111 23.78 14.60 -58.05
CA ALA A 111 25.08 14.92 -58.64
C ALA A 111 25.20 14.40 -60.08
N LEU A 112 24.81 13.15 -60.34
CA LEU A 112 24.82 12.55 -61.68
C LEU A 112 23.89 13.30 -62.65
N ILE A 113 22.66 13.59 -62.22
CA ILE A 113 21.69 14.35 -63.02
C ILE A 113 22.24 15.75 -63.35
N LYS A 114 22.87 16.42 -62.36
CA LYS A 114 23.51 17.72 -62.57
C LYS A 114 24.58 17.66 -63.66
N GLU A 115 25.45 16.65 -63.64
CA GLU A 115 26.47 16.46 -64.69
C GLU A 115 25.85 16.25 -66.07
N HIS A 116 24.80 15.44 -66.17
CA HIS A 116 24.08 15.22 -67.43
C HIS A 116 23.41 16.48 -67.96
N VAL A 117 22.79 17.30 -67.10
CA VAL A 117 22.18 18.58 -67.48
C VAL A 117 23.24 19.58 -67.96
N LEU A 118 24.39 19.67 -67.28
CA LEU A 118 25.49 20.54 -67.69
C LEU A 118 26.09 20.10 -69.04
N ALA A 119 26.29 18.79 -69.23
CA ALA A 119 26.77 18.25 -70.50
C ALA A 119 25.79 18.53 -71.66
N ALA A 120 24.49 18.34 -71.42
CA ALA A 120 23.45 18.66 -72.40
C ALA A 120 23.41 20.17 -72.73
N SER A 121 23.56 21.03 -71.73
CA SER A 121 23.64 22.49 -71.92
C SER A 121 24.83 22.90 -72.79
N ARG A 122 26.01 22.31 -72.55
CA ARG A 122 27.23 22.55 -73.36
C ARG A 122 27.07 22.10 -74.81
N LEU A 123 26.39 20.99 -75.07
CA LEU A 123 26.11 20.52 -76.42
C LEU A 123 25.12 21.46 -77.16
N GLY A 124 24.25 22.14 -76.42
CA GLY A 124 23.19 22.99 -76.96
C GLY A 124 22.01 22.18 -77.55
N LYS A 125 20.87 22.84 -77.78
CA LYS A 125 19.60 22.21 -78.21
C LYS A 125 19.75 21.28 -79.43
N ASN A 126 20.62 21.63 -80.38
CA ASN A 126 20.82 20.88 -81.63
C ASN A 126 22.19 20.20 -81.72
N GLY A 127 22.98 20.17 -80.64
CA GLY A 127 24.34 19.60 -80.68
C GLY A 127 24.36 18.15 -81.15
N MET A 128 23.38 17.38 -80.70
CA MET A 128 23.17 15.99 -81.08
C MET A 128 22.87 15.82 -82.58
N LEU A 129 21.90 16.58 -83.10
CA LEU A 129 21.56 16.54 -84.52
C LEU A 129 22.75 16.98 -85.38
N ARG A 130 23.53 17.96 -84.92
CA ARG A 130 24.75 18.43 -85.60
C ARG A 130 25.83 17.34 -85.66
N VAL A 131 26.03 16.57 -84.59
CA VAL A 131 26.98 15.44 -84.57
C VAL A 131 26.55 14.31 -85.52
N LEU A 132 25.26 13.99 -85.59
CA LEU A 132 24.75 12.98 -86.52
C LEU A 132 24.86 13.43 -87.98
N LEU A 133 24.57 14.71 -88.27
CA LEU A 133 24.59 15.25 -89.64
C LEU A 133 26.01 15.53 -90.18
N ASN A 134 27.03 15.55 -89.32
CA ASN A 134 28.42 15.80 -89.71
C ASN A 134 29.21 14.51 -90.01
N GLN A 135 28.55 13.35 -90.13
CA GLN A 135 29.17 12.06 -90.40
C GLN A 135 29.00 11.67 -91.87
N GLU A 136 30.09 11.28 -92.53
CA GLU A 136 30.11 10.94 -93.96
C GLU A 136 29.77 9.47 -94.24
N ASP A 137 29.95 8.57 -93.26
CA ASP A 137 29.66 7.13 -93.39
C ASP A 137 28.24 6.78 -92.84
N PRO A 138 27.32 6.28 -93.68
CA PRO A 138 25.98 5.85 -93.28
C PRO A 138 25.97 4.79 -92.16
N ASN A 139 26.96 3.90 -92.13
CA ASN A 139 27.05 2.86 -91.09
C ASN A 139 27.39 3.47 -89.72
N GLN A 140 28.20 4.53 -89.69
CA GLN A 140 28.52 5.26 -88.46
C GLN A 140 27.30 6.02 -87.93
N VAL A 141 26.51 6.64 -88.82
CA VAL A 141 25.27 7.35 -88.44
C VAL A 141 24.30 6.39 -87.75
N SER A 142 24.07 5.20 -88.32
CA SER A 142 23.16 4.19 -87.77
C SER A 142 23.59 3.71 -86.38
N ARG A 143 24.88 3.37 -86.20
CA ARG A 143 25.42 2.96 -84.89
C ARG A 143 25.32 4.07 -83.86
N MET A 144 25.68 5.29 -84.24
CA MET A 144 25.66 6.44 -83.36
C MET A 144 24.23 6.73 -82.89
N ALA A 145 23.25 6.75 -83.81
CA ALA A 145 21.83 6.91 -83.46
C ALA A 145 21.36 5.85 -82.45
N GLN A 146 21.77 4.60 -82.62
CA GLN A 146 21.42 3.52 -81.69
C GLN A 146 22.07 3.69 -80.32
N TYR A 147 23.35 4.07 -80.24
CA TYR A 147 24.01 4.37 -78.96
C TYR A 147 23.36 5.53 -78.22
N TYR A 148 22.96 6.58 -78.94
CA TYR A 148 22.23 7.69 -78.34
C TYR A 148 20.86 7.27 -77.82
N ARG A 149 20.16 6.37 -78.51
CA ARG A 149 18.89 5.82 -78.02
C ARG A 149 19.09 5.10 -76.68
N TYR A 150 20.13 4.27 -76.56
CA TYR A 150 20.48 3.61 -75.29
C TYR A 150 20.88 4.61 -74.19
N LEU A 151 21.65 5.64 -74.54
CA LEU A 151 22.05 6.66 -73.57
C LEU A 151 20.84 7.47 -73.08
N ALA A 152 19.90 7.79 -73.96
CA ALA A 152 18.66 8.49 -73.61
C ALA A 152 17.76 7.63 -72.73
N SER A 153 17.61 6.34 -73.02
CA SER A 153 16.83 5.43 -72.16
C SER A 153 17.46 5.30 -70.77
N ALA A 154 18.78 5.15 -70.66
CA ALA A 154 19.48 5.08 -69.37
C ALA A 154 19.32 6.37 -68.54
N ARG A 155 19.31 7.54 -69.20
CA ARG A 155 19.05 8.82 -68.52
C ARG A 155 17.63 8.93 -67.98
N LEU A 156 16.64 8.48 -68.76
CA LEU A 156 15.25 8.46 -68.30
C LEU A 156 15.08 7.53 -67.09
N GLU A 157 15.73 6.37 -67.11
CA GLU A 157 15.76 5.44 -65.98
C GLU A 157 16.38 6.07 -64.73
N GLN A 158 17.51 6.77 -64.85
CA GLN A 158 18.12 7.50 -63.72
C GLN A 158 17.21 8.60 -63.15
N VAL A 159 16.46 9.31 -64.00
CA VAL A 159 15.47 10.30 -63.55
C VAL A 159 14.33 9.63 -62.79
N ALA A 160 13.79 8.53 -63.33
CA ALA A 160 12.73 7.77 -62.68
C ALA A 160 13.19 7.22 -61.31
N GLU A 161 14.42 6.70 -61.22
CA GLU A 161 15.00 6.27 -59.95
C GLU A 161 15.19 7.42 -58.96
N PHE A 162 15.57 8.61 -59.43
CA PHE A 162 15.70 9.79 -58.57
C PHE A 162 14.35 10.25 -58.04
N GLU A 163 13.32 10.29 -58.89
CA GLU A 163 11.93 10.59 -58.49
C GLU A 163 11.40 9.56 -57.47
N ALA A 164 11.74 8.27 -57.66
CA ALA A 164 11.40 7.22 -56.71
C ALA A 164 12.07 7.43 -55.34
N VAL A 165 13.35 7.81 -55.30
CA VAL A 165 14.06 8.13 -54.04
C VAL A 165 13.43 9.34 -53.35
N LEU A 166 13.06 10.39 -54.09
CA LEU A 166 12.37 11.56 -53.51
C LEU A 166 11.01 11.20 -52.93
N THR A 167 10.26 10.33 -53.62
CA THR A 167 8.96 9.84 -53.14
C THR A 167 9.14 9.03 -51.85
N ALA A 168 10.09 8.08 -51.84
CA ALA A 168 10.39 7.28 -50.66
C ALA A 168 10.87 8.14 -49.47
N LEU A 169 11.60 9.23 -49.73
CA LEU A 169 12.01 10.19 -48.71
C LEU A 169 10.80 10.91 -48.09
N ASN A 170 9.88 11.40 -48.92
CA ASN A 170 8.66 12.05 -48.44
C ASN A 170 7.78 11.09 -47.63
N ASP A 171 7.61 9.86 -48.10
CA ASP A 171 6.83 8.84 -47.39
C ASP A 171 7.48 8.49 -46.04
N ASN A 172 8.80 8.35 -46.02
CA ASN A 172 9.55 8.11 -44.78
C ASN A 172 9.42 9.28 -43.80
N GLU A 173 9.49 10.53 -44.27
CA GLU A 173 9.31 11.72 -43.44
C GLU A 173 7.89 11.81 -42.86
N ALA A 174 6.86 11.45 -43.64
CA ALA A 174 5.48 11.40 -43.17
C ALA A 174 5.29 10.34 -42.07
N LEU A 175 5.84 9.13 -42.28
CA LEU A 175 5.84 8.06 -41.28
C LEU A 175 6.60 8.47 -40.01
N LEU A 176 7.76 9.12 -40.16
CA LEU A 176 8.56 9.60 -39.03
C LEU A 176 7.80 10.64 -38.21
N ALA A 177 7.12 11.59 -38.87
CA ALA A 177 6.30 12.58 -38.20
C ALA A 177 5.13 11.95 -37.42
N GLN A 178 4.48 10.94 -38.01
CA GLN A 178 3.41 10.20 -37.34
C GLN A 178 3.94 9.44 -36.11
N GLU A 179 5.09 8.78 -36.23
CA GLU A 179 5.67 8.02 -35.11
C GLU A 179 6.13 8.92 -33.96
N LEU A 180 6.69 10.09 -34.28
CA LEU A 180 7.03 11.11 -33.28
C LEU A 180 5.79 11.63 -32.52
N GLN A 181 4.65 11.80 -33.22
CA GLN A 181 3.39 12.14 -32.55
C GLN A 181 2.90 11.02 -31.63
N THR A 182 2.99 9.76 -32.07
CA THR A 182 2.67 8.59 -31.25
C THR A 182 3.53 8.54 -29.99
N LEU A 183 4.86 8.74 -30.14
CA LEU A 183 5.80 8.78 -29.03
C LEU A 183 5.48 9.90 -28.04
N GLN A 184 5.15 11.10 -28.54
CA GLN A 184 4.77 12.24 -27.71
C GLN A 184 3.47 11.97 -26.93
N ALA A 185 2.45 11.41 -27.57
CA ALA A 185 1.18 11.05 -26.94
C ALA A 185 1.37 9.96 -25.87
N ALA A 186 2.17 8.93 -26.15
CA ALA A 186 2.52 7.89 -25.19
C ALA A 186 3.28 8.46 -23.99
N SER A 187 4.26 9.34 -24.22
CA SER A 187 5.03 10.01 -23.15
C SER A 187 4.15 10.90 -22.27
N SER A 188 3.22 11.66 -22.86
CA SER A 188 2.24 12.45 -22.11
C SER A 188 1.34 11.56 -21.25
N THR A 189 0.88 10.43 -21.80
CA THR A 189 0.09 9.44 -21.05
C THR A 189 0.87 8.85 -19.88
N ILE A 190 2.16 8.53 -20.07
CA ILE A 190 3.02 8.02 -18.99
C ILE A 190 3.10 9.03 -17.83
N ILE A 191 3.30 10.32 -18.12
CA ILE A 191 3.36 11.37 -17.10
C ILE A 191 2.03 11.44 -16.33
N LEU A 192 0.91 11.53 -17.05
CA LEU A 192 -0.42 11.62 -16.44
C LEU A 192 -0.77 10.42 -15.57
N GLU A 193 -0.54 9.20 -16.06
CA GLU A 193 -0.83 7.97 -15.32
C GLU A 193 0.14 7.77 -14.13
N SER A 194 1.39 8.21 -14.24
CA SER A 194 2.36 8.19 -13.15
C SER A 194 1.94 9.12 -12.00
N ASP A 195 1.47 10.32 -12.31
CA ASP A 195 0.95 11.24 -11.30
C ASP A 195 -0.36 10.74 -10.68
N ALA A 196 -1.28 10.21 -11.51
CA ALA A 196 -2.50 9.57 -11.02
C ALA A 196 -2.20 8.37 -10.10
N LEU A 197 -1.14 7.60 -10.39
CA LEU A 197 -0.70 6.48 -9.55
C LEU A 197 -0.18 6.96 -8.19
N LYS A 198 0.61 8.03 -8.15
CA LYS A 198 1.09 8.63 -6.89
C LYS A 198 -0.08 9.08 -6.02
N VAL A 199 -1.03 9.80 -6.60
CA VAL A 199 -2.24 10.25 -5.91
C VAL A 199 -3.05 9.07 -5.39
N GLY A 200 -3.33 8.08 -6.25
CA GLY A 200 -4.09 6.88 -5.86
C GLY A 200 -3.43 6.09 -4.72
N ARG A 201 -2.10 5.94 -4.73
CA ARG A 201 -1.37 5.29 -3.64
C ARG A 201 -1.44 6.06 -2.32
N ALA A 202 -1.41 7.39 -2.37
CA ALA A 202 -1.58 8.23 -1.19
C ALA A 202 -3.01 8.12 -0.62
N GLU A 203 -4.03 8.15 -1.48
CA GLU A 203 -5.43 7.94 -1.10
C GLU A 203 -5.65 6.57 -0.43
N LEU A 204 -5.06 5.52 -1.01
CA LEU A 204 -5.11 4.17 -0.45
C LEU A 204 -4.45 4.10 0.94
N ALA A 205 -3.23 4.62 1.07
CA ALA A 205 -2.51 4.62 2.34
C ALA A 205 -3.25 5.39 3.44
N ASN A 206 -3.84 6.54 3.10
CA ASN A 206 -4.66 7.33 4.03
C ASN A 206 -5.92 6.56 4.45
N SER A 207 -6.59 5.89 3.50
CA SER A 207 -7.80 5.11 3.77
C SER A 207 -7.51 3.90 4.66
N GLU A 208 -6.39 3.21 4.43
CA GLU A 208 -5.93 2.12 5.31
C GLU A 208 -5.54 2.62 6.70
N ALA A 209 -4.84 3.75 6.79
CA ALA A 209 -4.45 4.33 8.07
C ALA A 209 -5.67 4.75 8.90
N ALA A 210 -6.66 5.40 8.26
CA ALA A 210 -7.92 5.76 8.90
C ALA A 210 -8.68 4.52 9.41
N LEU A 211 -8.71 3.45 8.60
CA LEU A 211 -9.35 2.19 8.99
C LEU A 211 -8.65 1.53 10.19
N ARG A 212 -7.31 1.49 10.19
CA ARG A 212 -6.52 0.95 11.31
C ARG A 212 -6.73 1.76 12.60
N ALA A 213 -6.75 3.09 12.50
CA ALA A 213 -6.96 3.97 13.65
C ALA A 213 -8.35 3.79 14.28
N ALA A 214 -9.40 3.71 13.45
CA ALA A 214 -10.76 3.47 13.91
C ALA A 214 -10.93 2.12 14.64
N PHE A 215 -10.17 1.11 14.24
CA PHE A 215 -10.21 -0.21 14.88
C PHE A 215 -9.47 -0.24 16.22
N ALA A 216 -8.28 0.36 16.29
CA ALA A 216 -7.48 0.39 17.52
C ALA A 216 -8.24 1.05 18.68
N THR A 217 -8.87 2.21 18.43
CA THR A 217 -9.64 2.93 19.45
C THR A 217 -10.83 2.13 19.96
N ALA A 218 -11.57 1.46 19.08
CA ALA A 218 -12.76 0.69 19.43
C ALA A 218 -12.43 -0.58 20.24
N GLU A 219 -11.33 -1.28 19.89
CA GLU A 219 -10.92 -2.48 20.60
C GLU A 219 -10.39 -2.15 22.00
N ASP A 220 -9.59 -1.09 22.13
CA ASP A 220 -9.03 -0.64 23.41
C ASP A 220 -10.11 -0.19 24.39
N GLN A 221 -11.11 0.57 23.92
CA GLN A 221 -12.24 1.01 24.74
C GLN A 221 -13.05 -0.18 25.29
N ARG A 222 -13.30 -1.20 24.48
CA ARG A 222 -14.02 -2.41 24.93
C ARG A 222 -13.22 -3.20 25.96
N LYS A 223 -11.91 -3.35 25.78
CA LYS A 223 -11.03 -4.07 26.73
C LYS A 223 -11.03 -3.38 28.10
N ALA A 224 -10.93 -2.05 28.12
CA ALA A 224 -10.96 -1.27 29.36
C ALA A 224 -12.28 -1.47 30.13
N LEU A 225 -13.43 -1.39 29.45
CA LEU A 225 -14.74 -1.57 30.09
C LEU A 225 -14.95 -2.99 30.63
N LYS A 226 -14.53 -4.03 29.88
CA LYS A 226 -14.62 -5.43 30.36
C LYS A 226 -13.75 -5.70 31.58
N LEU A 227 -12.55 -5.12 31.61
CA LEU A 227 -11.67 -5.24 32.77
C LEU A 227 -12.31 -4.55 34.00
N ASN A 228 -12.86 -3.36 33.81
CA ASN A 228 -13.57 -2.64 34.88
C ASN A 228 -14.79 -3.44 35.38
N GLU A 229 -15.53 -4.10 34.48
CA GLU A 229 -16.69 -4.92 34.85
C GLU A 229 -16.27 -6.11 35.69
N SER A 230 -15.23 -6.83 35.26
CA SER A 230 -14.67 -7.95 36.02
C SER A 230 -14.18 -7.51 37.41
N ASN A 231 -13.53 -6.35 37.50
CA ASN A 231 -13.00 -5.83 38.77
C ASN A 231 -14.15 -5.46 39.72
N LEU A 232 -15.19 -4.79 39.23
CA LEU A 232 -16.35 -4.41 40.04
C LEU A 232 -17.16 -5.64 40.51
N ILE A 233 -17.35 -6.64 39.65
CA ILE A 233 -17.98 -7.91 40.04
C ILE A 233 -17.16 -8.60 41.15
N ALA A 234 -15.84 -8.71 40.97
CA ALA A 234 -14.97 -9.34 41.96
C ALA A 234 -15.01 -8.60 43.32
N LEU A 235 -15.06 -7.27 43.30
CA LEU A 235 -15.17 -6.44 44.49
C LEU A 235 -16.52 -6.62 45.19
N LEU A 236 -17.62 -6.61 44.43
CA LEU A 236 -18.97 -6.85 44.95
C LEU A 236 -19.07 -8.24 45.60
N GLU A 237 -18.51 -9.27 44.98
CA GLU A 237 -18.46 -10.60 45.57
C GLU A 237 -17.61 -10.67 46.84
N GLN A 238 -16.50 -9.91 46.91
CA GLN A 238 -15.70 -9.82 48.15
C GLN A 238 -16.49 -9.16 49.27
N ILE A 239 -17.20 -8.06 48.99
CA ILE A 239 -18.08 -7.41 49.96
C ILE A 239 -19.16 -8.38 50.41
N ARG A 240 -19.85 -9.05 49.48
CA ARG A 240 -20.88 -10.05 49.78
C ARG A 240 -20.36 -11.24 50.58
N ARG A 241 -19.16 -11.75 50.29
CA ARG A 241 -18.51 -12.81 51.09
C ARG A 241 -18.17 -12.33 52.50
N ASN A 242 -17.84 -11.05 52.66
CA ASN A 242 -17.51 -10.46 53.95
C ASN A 242 -18.76 -10.00 54.74
N THR A 243 -19.90 -9.80 54.07
CA THR A 243 -21.20 -9.45 54.68
C THR A 243 -22.12 -10.66 54.88
N LEU A 244 -21.93 -11.77 54.15
CA LEU A 244 -22.47 -13.09 54.48
C LEU A 244 -21.82 -13.55 55.78
N GLU A 245 -22.54 -13.29 56.86
CA GLU A 245 -22.33 -13.70 58.25
C GLU A 245 -21.18 -14.71 58.47
N LEU A 246 -20.09 -14.24 59.09
CA LEU A 246 -19.33 -15.12 59.97
C LEU A 246 -20.35 -15.73 60.96
N PRO A 247 -20.41 -17.07 61.15
CA PRO A 247 -21.34 -17.64 62.10
C PRO A 247 -21.10 -17.02 63.48
N ASN A 248 -22.12 -16.33 64.00
CA ASN A 248 -22.14 -15.68 65.31
C ASN A 248 -22.21 -16.70 66.47
N THR A 249 -21.37 -17.73 66.43
CA THR A 249 -21.11 -18.64 67.55
C THR A 249 -19.65 -19.05 67.55
N VAL A 250 -18.73 -18.09 67.67
CA VAL A 250 -17.40 -18.39 68.21
C VAL A 250 -17.46 -18.06 69.68
N ASP A 251 -17.58 -19.11 70.48
CA ASP A 251 -17.56 -19.08 71.93
C ASP A 251 -16.17 -18.62 72.40
N PHE A 252 -16.04 -17.36 72.84
CA PHE A 252 -14.79 -16.77 73.33
C PHE A 252 -14.50 -17.16 74.78
N GLU A 253 -14.82 -18.38 75.19
CA GLU A 253 -14.34 -18.91 76.46
C GLU A 253 -12.83 -19.16 76.39
N SER A 254 -12.11 -18.62 77.36
CA SER A 254 -10.67 -18.78 77.51
C SER A 254 -10.28 -20.26 77.54
N MET A 255 -9.20 -20.65 76.85
CA MET A 255 -8.60 -22.00 76.93
C MET A 255 -8.27 -22.43 78.37
N VAL A 256 -8.20 -21.48 79.32
CA VAL A 256 -8.02 -21.75 80.74
C VAL A 256 -9.29 -22.31 81.40
N SER A 257 -10.50 -21.84 81.02
CA SER A 257 -11.76 -22.32 81.61
C SER A 257 -12.10 -23.74 81.17
N ARG A 258 -11.58 -24.19 80.03
CA ARG A 258 -11.81 -25.53 79.46
C ARG A 258 -10.69 -26.54 79.79
N ARG A 259 -9.77 -26.19 80.68
CA ARG A 259 -8.69 -27.09 81.10
C ARG A 259 -9.27 -28.37 81.72
N GLY A 260 -9.03 -29.51 81.07
CA GLY A 260 -9.48 -30.82 81.55
C GLY A 260 -10.93 -31.19 81.19
N GLN A 261 -11.64 -30.33 80.45
CA GLN A 261 -13.00 -30.59 79.94
C GLN A 261 -13.00 -30.86 78.42
N LEU A 262 -11.82 -30.91 77.81
CA LEU A 262 -11.68 -31.22 76.39
C LEU A 262 -11.62 -32.74 76.20
N ASP A 263 -12.45 -33.22 75.29
CA ASP A 263 -12.41 -34.61 74.86
C ASP A 263 -11.07 -34.93 74.20
N LEU A 264 -10.63 -36.18 74.35
CA LEU A 264 -9.43 -36.65 73.66
C LEU A 264 -9.71 -36.69 72.14
N PRO A 265 -8.77 -36.22 71.30
CA PRO A 265 -8.95 -36.16 69.85
C PRO A 265 -9.13 -37.55 69.21
N ILE A 266 -8.75 -38.62 69.92
CA ILE A 266 -8.97 -40.02 69.54
C ILE A 266 -9.30 -40.83 70.81
N SER A 267 -10.13 -41.87 70.67
CA SER A 267 -10.41 -42.80 71.77
C SER A 267 -9.24 -43.79 71.93
N GLY A 268 -8.56 -43.74 73.08
CA GLY A 268 -7.47 -44.65 73.42
C GLY A 268 -6.69 -44.20 74.66
N ASP A 269 -5.81 -45.06 75.16
CA ASP A 269 -4.99 -44.78 76.34
C ASP A 269 -3.81 -43.85 76.01
N ILE A 270 -3.53 -42.89 76.90
CA ILE A 270 -2.38 -41.98 76.77
C ILE A 270 -1.10 -42.77 77.03
N ARG A 271 -0.30 -43.01 75.97
CA ARG A 271 0.98 -43.72 76.07
C ARG A 271 2.09 -42.88 76.72
N HIS A 272 2.12 -41.58 76.45
CA HIS A 272 3.09 -40.64 77.00
C HIS A 272 2.41 -39.31 77.29
N ARG A 273 2.72 -38.73 78.45
CA ARG A 273 2.24 -37.40 78.84
C ARG A 273 3.27 -36.33 78.51
N PHE A 274 2.81 -35.15 78.11
CA PHE A 274 3.67 -33.99 77.96
C PHE A 274 4.46 -33.73 79.26
N GLY A 275 5.78 -33.62 79.16
CA GLY A 275 6.72 -33.47 80.27
C GLY A 275 7.25 -34.76 80.89
N GLU A 276 6.80 -35.95 80.46
CA GLU A 276 7.35 -37.22 80.93
C GLU A 276 8.82 -37.38 80.53
N ARG A 277 9.61 -38.03 81.40
CA ARG A 277 11.05 -38.23 81.17
C ARG A 277 11.27 -39.43 80.24
N LYS A 278 11.93 -39.19 79.11
CA LYS A 278 12.46 -40.24 78.22
C LYS A 278 13.96 -40.42 78.45
N LEU A 279 14.51 -41.55 77.97
CA LEU A 279 15.96 -41.78 77.85
C LEU A 279 16.71 -41.59 79.19
N ASN A 280 16.27 -42.32 80.23
CA ASN A 280 16.87 -42.28 81.57
C ASN A 280 16.99 -40.86 82.14
N GLY A 281 15.93 -40.06 81.99
CA GLY A 281 15.80 -38.76 82.65
C GLY A 281 16.47 -37.58 81.95
N ARG A 282 17.03 -37.77 80.76
CA ARG A 282 17.80 -36.73 80.06
C ARG A 282 16.97 -35.83 79.15
N VAL A 283 15.77 -36.24 78.75
CA VAL A 283 14.90 -35.47 77.83
C VAL A 283 13.45 -35.57 78.30
N ARG A 284 12.66 -34.50 78.09
CA ARG A 284 11.22 -34.47 78.37
C ARG A 284 10.42 -34.66 77.08
N TRP A 285 9.22 -35.23 77.21
CA TRP A 285 8.30 -35.42 76.10
C TRP A 285 7.57 -34.10 75.80
N ASP A 286 7.95 -33.37 74.75
CA ASP A 286 7.39 -32.03 74.47
C ASP A 286 6.25 -32.04 73.42
N GLY A 287 5.66 -33.22 73.17
CA GLY A 287 4.62 -33.45 72.17
C GLY A 287 4.82 -34.78 71.45
#